data_AF-A0A8C6MD43-F1
#
_entry.id   AF-A0A8C6MD43-F1
#
_cell.length_a   1.000
_cell.length_b   1.000
_cell.length_c   1.000
_cell.angle_alpha   90.00
_cell.angle_beta   90.00
_cell.angle_gamma   90.00
#
_symmetry.space_group_name_H-M   'P 1'
#
loop_
_entity.id
_entity.type
_entity.pdbx_description
1 polymer ?
#
loop_
_entity_poly.entity_id
_entity_poly.type
_entity_poly.pdbx_seq_one_letter_code
_entity_poly.pdbx_strand_id
1 'polypeptide(L)'
;MIKAVLIAFLGDNLGSHCIGGFTENFSCSKHFCRYCLVDREGFIKNPLALGPKRTADNYKDSIEILSTTDQSVVNGIKFNSVFNSLKYFHVCSGLPPCLGHDLFEGVVSGDLSLYIDTLVRVEKHFTYNELNRAIAKFKHIGSDALSKPCEVKTGQRLAGSAAQNRCLLRLLPLYIGEKIKDPVDNEVWQLCLKLRDIVELVCAPQISHNDIAYLKIMIEESFCCLPAPFSFFMIFSPYISVMEIEDEITCILPELERQKVLSFADHLKDVISVQQKSDLLLVEADDLKHFLTPIQIRKLLLFGNSEETSTQTIHPPSSTSTSCYHSSSWVSDFQIPWQRFPLRLSQAITSGVRAHPEDRRSMVRIVVEAMQVHCKIPKRSACEEIAKIIVNTHPQTFADFTDKGERLGSGHYSLLRSIKCRVEHVNRDNVTHRLRRPKRTRNEEDCSPERDDTSKVVRRLVDSYGCINWHPVQLPEGETQTSLEEKKNRLLCPSTGYHGMLHSVSLIYLGRSLLTATCWMVSAERHIIFELHSANCFADALSVFFGSFYVLNLEYQEAACATLELIQRFFVRINPEEGTKCTSKFGTSRKTGTSVKRKVVHINPRVTTFLQRLTEFEWKTSN
;
A
#
# COMPACT_ATOMS: atom_id res chain seq x y z
N MET A 1 6.94 -21.99 31.30
CA MET A 1 8.16 -22.06 30.47
C MET A 1 7.85 -21.40 29.14
N ILE A 2 8.44 -20.23 28.84
CA ILE A 2 8.23 -19.54 27.56
C ILE A 2 9.00 -20.32 26.49
N LYS A 3 8.31 -20.79 25.45
CA LYS A 3 8.94 -21.39 24.27
C LYS A 3 9.20 -20.28 23.26
N ALA A 4 10.45 -20.11 22.86
CA ALA A 4 10.85 -19.14 21.83
C ALA A 4 11.43 -19.88 20.62
N VAL A 5 11.24 -19.30 19.43
CA VAL A 5 11.79 -19.78 18.16
C VAL A 5 12.39 -18.60 17.42
N LEU A 6 13.57 -18.79 16.82
CA LEU A 6 14.15 -17.81 15.91
C LEU A 6 13.43 -17.91 14.56
N ILE A 7 12.75 -16.85 14.15
CA ILE A 7 12.00 -16.81 12.88
C ILE A 7 12.90 -16.28 11.76
N ALA A 8 13.65 -15.22 12.02
CA ALA A 8 14.52 -14.57 11.04
C ALA A 8 15.68 -13.86 11.74
N PHE A 9 16.80 -13.70 11.04
CA PHE A 9 17.89 -12.82 11.42
C PHE A 9 17.93 -11.62 10.49
N LEU A 10 17.75 -10.42 11.04
CA LEU A 10 17.73 -9.18 10.27
C LEU A 10 19.14 -8.58 10.26
N GLY A 11 19.72 -8.44 9.07
CA GLY A 11 21.03 -7.83 8.88
C GLY A 11 21.14 -7.18 7.51
N ASP A 12 22.14 -6.33 7.35
CA ASP A 12 22.57 -5.90 6.02
C ASP A 12 23.15 -7.10 5.23
N ASN A 13 23.53 -6.88 3.96
CA ASN A 13 24.06 -7.96 3.14
C ASN A 13 25.33 -8.57 3.71
N LEU A 14 26.23 -7.74 4.22
CA LEU A 14 27.50 -8.20 4.76
C LEU A 14 27.29 -9.06 6.02
N GLY A 15 26.48 -8.57 6.96
CA GLY A 15 26.14 -9.29 8.18
C GLY A 15 25.37 -10.58 7.91
N SER A 16 24.40 -10.55 6.98
CA SER A 16 23.63 -11.74 6.59
C SER A 16 24.50 -12.80 5.92
N HIS A 17 25.46 -12.40 5.07
CA HIS A 17 26.40 -13.34 4.47
C HIS A 17 27.32 -13.95 5.52
N CYS A 18 27.90 -13.11 6.38
CA CYS A 18 28.79 -13.53 7.46
C CYS A 18 28.09 -14.55 8.38
N ILE A 19 26.89 -14.25 8.88
CA ILE A 19 26.19 -15.15 9.80
C ILE A 19 25.67 -16.42 9.12
N GLY A 20 25.32 -16.33 7.83
CA GLY A 20 24.88 -17.43 7.02
C GLY A 20 25.99 -18.39 6.58
N GLY A 21 27.25 -18.04 6.84
CA GLY A 21 28.40 -18.79 6.33
C GLY A 21 28.61 -18.63 4.82
N PHE A 22 28.02 -17.62 4.20
CA PHE A 22 28.19 -17.31 2.78
C PHE A 22 29.42 -16.42 2.55
N THR A 23 29.92 -16.41 1.31
CA THR A 23 30.97 -15.48 0.87
C THR A 23 30.51 -14.03 0.92
N GLU A 24 31.31 -13.16 1.51
CA GLU A 24 31.10 -11.72 1.57
C GLU A 24 31.74 -10.99 0.39
N ASN A 25 32.41 -11.73 -0.53
CA ASN A 25 32.99 -11.14 -1.72
C ASN A 25 31.95 -11.01 -2.84
N PHE A 26 31.22 -9.89 -2.83
CA PHE A 26 30.18 -9.60 -3.82
C PHE A 26 30.72 -9.22 -5.21
N SER A 27 32.00 -8.88 -5.33
CA SER A 27 32.58 -8.36 -6.57
C SER A 27 33.20 -9.45 -7.44
N CYS A 28 33.86 -10.44 -6.83
CA CYS A 28 34.63 -11.45 -7.56
C CYS A 28 34.11 -12.89 -7.37
N SER A 29 33.26 -13.15 -6.36
CA SER A 29 32.74 -14.50 -6.16
C SER A 29 31.90 -14.97 -7.36
N LYS A 30 32.12 -16.20 -7.81
CA LYS A 30 31.29 -16.85 -8.83
C LYS A 30 29.85 -16.99 -8.35
N HIS A 31 29.65 -17.51 -7.14
CA HIS A 31 28.34 -17.62 -6.49
C HIS A 31 28.28 -16.61 -5.35
N PHE A 32 27.73 -15.44 -5.65
CA PHE A 32 27.68 -14.30 -4.72
C PHE A 32 26.30 -14.16 -4.05
N CYS A 33 25.30 -14.88 -4.54
CA CYS A 33 23.93 -14.77 -4.07
C CYS A 33 23.67 -15.77 -2.92
N ARG A 34 23.14 -15.29 -1.78
CA ARG A 34 22.71 -16.15 -0.65
C ARG A 34 21.36 -16.84 -0.84
N TYR A 35 20.74 -16.60 -1.99
CA TYR A 35 19.34 -16.93 -2.23
C TYR A 35 19.15 -17.97 -3.34
N CYS A 36 20.02 -17.93 -4.33
CA CYS A 36 20.08 -18.90 -5.40
C CYS A 36 21.52 -19.22 -5.79
N LEU A 37 21.68 -20.23 -6.63
CA LEU A 37 22.95 -20.71 -7.18
C LEU A 37 23.26 -20.06 -8.54
N VAL A 38 22.75 -18.85 -8.79
CA VAL A 38 23.14 -18.10 -9.99
C VAL A 38 24.64 -17.82 -9.95
N ASP A 39 25.32 -18.06 -11.06
CA ASP A 39 26.70 -17.66 -11.21
C ASP A 39 26.83 -16.24 -11.79
N ARG A 40 27.98 -15.62 -11.56
CA ARG A 40 28.25 -14.25 -11.99
C ARG A 40 28.15 -14.06 -13.50
N GLU A 41 28.60 -15.03 -14.29
CA GLU A 41 28.60 -14.92 -15.74
C GLU A 41 27.17 -14.95 -16.29
N GLY A 42 26.36 -15.89 -15.80
CA GLY A 42 24.93 -15.98 -16.09
C GLY A 42 24.17 -14.73 -15.64
N PHE A 43 24.48 -14.21 -14.45
CA PHE A 43 23.88 -12.96 -13.96
C PHE A 43 24.24 -11.75 -14.82
N ILE A 44 25.50 -11.59 -15.23
CA ILE A 44 25.92 -10.50 -16.12
C ILE A 44 25.23 -10.60 -17.48
N LYS A 45 25.06 -11.81 -18.00
CA LYS A 45 24.39 -12.04 -19.29
C LYS A 45 22.89 -11.78 -19.22
N ASN A 46 22.25 -12.15 -18.12
CA ASN A 46 20.83 -11.92 -17.88
C ASN A 46 20.58 -11.59 -16.40
N PRO A 47 20.54 -10.30 -16.03
CA PRO A 47 20.30 -9.87 -14.64
C PRO A 47 18.93 -10.27 -14.07
N LEU A 48 17.99 -10.66 -14.94
CA LEU A 48 16.66 -11.17 -14.55
C LEU A 48 16.64 -12.70 -14.37
N ALA A 49 17.72 -13.40 -14.74
CA ALA A 49 17.78 -14.85 -14.58
C ALA A 49 17.87 -15.24 -13.11
N LEU A 50 16.98 -16.13 -12.68
CA LEU A 50 17.03 -16.76 -11.38
C LEU A 50 17.79 -18.08 -11.49
N GLY A 51 18.82 -18.26 -10.66
CA GLY A 51 19.45 -19.56 -10.48
C GLY A 51 18.58 -20.49 -9.61
N PRO A 52 18.94 -21.79 -9.52
CA PRO A 52 18.29 -22.72 -8.60
C PRO A 52 18.28 -22.19 -7.16
N LYS A 53 17.15 -22.28 -6.47
CA LYS A 53 17.00 -21.77 -5.10
C LYS A 53 17.93 -22.54 -4.14
N ARG A 54 18.52 -21.84 -3.18
CA ARG A 54 19.25 -22.51 -2.09
C ARG A 54 18.28 -23.20 -1.14
N THR A 55 18.59 -24.43 -0.77
CA THR A 55 17.82 -25.27 0.17
C THR A 55 18.74 -25.73 1.29
N ALA A 56 18.15 -26.28 2.36
CA ALA A 56 18.94 -26.89 3.43
C ALA A 56 19.82 -28.04 2.88
N ASP A 57 19.28 -28.80 1.93
CA ASP A 57 19.99 -29.94 1.33
C ASP A 57 21.20 -29.50 0.51
N ASN A 58 21.03 -28.57 -0.46
CA ASN A 58 22.17 -28.14 -1.28
C ASN A 58 23.20 -27.30 -0.50
N TYR A 59 22.77 -26.66 0.59
CA TYR A 59 23.68 -26.06 1.56
C TYR A 59 24.51 -27.14 2.26
N LYS A 60 23.87 -28.21 2.76
CA LYS A 60 24.53 -29.35 3.41
C LYS A 60 25.51 -30.04 2.47
N ASP A 61 25.14 -30.29 1.23
CA ASP A 61 26.03 -30.87 0.21
C ASP A 61 27.29 -30.03 0.03
N SER A 62 27.15 -28.69 0.01
CA SER A 62 28.29 -27.78 -0.09
C SER A 62 29.20 -27.85 1.13
N ILE A 63 28.64 -28.05 2.34
CA ILE A 63 29.41 -28.28 3.56
C ILE A 63 30.14 -29.62 3.53
N GLU A 64 29.51 -30.68 3.04
CA GLU A 64 30.14 -32.00 2.92
C GLU A 64 31.34 -31.95 1.96
N ILE A 65 31.22 -31.22 0.85
CA ILE A 65 32.34 -30.98 -0.09
C ILE A 65 33.45 -30.17 0.58
N LEU A 66 33.12 -29.10 1.33
CA LEU A 66 34.11 -28.32 2.09
C LEU A 66 34.86 -29.18 3.13
N SER A 67 34.20 -30.19 3.70
CA SER A 67 34.83 -31.08 4.69
C SER A 67 35.72 -32.16 4.09
N THR A 68 35.55 -32.46 2.80
CA THR A 68 36.25 -33.55 2.09
C THR A 68 37.27 -33.05 1.07
N THR A 69 37.34 -31.75 0.82
CA THR A 69 38.24 -31.13 -0.16
C THR A 69 38.97 -29.93 0.45
N ASP A 70 40.14 -29.56 -0.10
CA ASP A 70 40.89 -28.37 0.32
C ASP A 70 40.28 -27.04 -0.20
N GLN A 71 39.02 -27.05 -0.61
CA GLN A 71 38.34 -25.83 -1.07
C GLN A 71 37.97 -24.94 0.11
N SER A 72 38.26 -23.64 0.03
CA SER A 72 37.86 -22.66 1.05
C SER A 72 36.43 -22.13 0.85
N VAL A 73 35.86 -22.30 -0.35
CA VAL A 73 34.50 -21.87 -0.71
C VAL A 73 33.91 -22.85 -1.71
N VAL A 74 32.72 -23.40 -1.43
CA VAL A 74 31.95 -24.24 -2.35
C VAL A 74 30.60 -23.58 -2.58
N ASN A 75 30.21 -23.36 -3.84
CA ASN A 75 28.93 -22.74 -4.20
C ASN A 75 28.63 -21.45 -3.42
N GLY A 76 29.66 -20.67 -3.07
CA GLY A 76 29.50 -19.42 -2.30
C GLY A 76 29.29 -19.60 -0.80
N ILE A 77 29.50 -20.81 -0.26
CA ILE A 77 29.47 -21.14 1.17
C ILE A 77 30.90 -21.38 1.65
N LYS A 78 31.25 -20.86 2.83
CA LYS A 78 32.58 -20.97 3.46
C LYS A 78 32.60 -21.90 4.66
N PHE A 79 31.51 -21.95 5.42
CA PHE A 79 31.38 -22.76 6.63
C PHE A 79 29.91 -22.98 6.97
N ASN A 80 29.64 -24.00 7.80
CA ASN A 80 28.29 -24.28 8.27
C ASN A 80 27.91 -23.30 9.38
N SER A 81 26.84 -22.53 9.17
CA SER A 81 26.32 -21.64 10.21
C SER A 81 25.83 -22.42 11.43
N VAL A 82 26.21 -21.97 12.63
CA VAL A 82 25.75 -22.56 13.90
C VAL A 82 24.22 -22.52 14.04
N PHE A 83 23.56 -21.57 13.39
CA PHE A 83 22.11 -21.42 13.44
C PHE A 83 21.36 -22.52 12.69
N ASN A 84 22.02 -23.27 11.80
CA ASN A 84 21.42 -24.41 11.12
C ASN A 84 21.16 -25.60 12.06
N SER A 85 21.69 -25.56 13.30
CA SER A 85 21.38 -26.55 14.34
C SER A 85 19.98 -26.33 14.97
N LEU A 86 19.34 -25.18 14.69
CA LEU A 86 18.03 -24.85 15.24
C LEU A 86 16.93 -25.61 14.48
N LYS A 87 16.01 -26.22 15.25
CA LYS A 87 14.94 -27.08 14.70
C LYS A 87 14.03 -26.39 13.66
N TYR A 88 13.78 -25.10 13.82
CA TYR A 88 12.80 -24.35 13.02
C TYR A 88 13.42 -23.18 12.25
N PHE A 89 14.75 -23.16 12.09
CA PHE A 89 15.47 -22.09 11.40
C PHE A 89 16.58 -22.65 10.53
N HIS A 90 16.73 -22.11 9.32
CA HIS A 90 17.87 -22.38 8.45
C HIS A 90 18.27 -21.11 7.72
N VAL A 91 19.56 -20.91 7.49
CA VAL A 91 20.08 -19.65 6.90
C VAL A 91 19.63 -19.40 5.46
N CYS A 92 19.25 -20.45 4.72
CA CYS A 92 18.71 -20.31 3.35
C CYS A 92 17.29 -19.71 3.30
N SER A 93 16.53 -19.75 4.41
CA SER A 93 15.17 -19.20 4.48
C SER A 93 15.00 -18.11 5.55
N GLY A 94 15.90 -18.07 6.53
CA GLY A 94 15.81 -17.19 7.70
C GLY A 94 16.58 -15.88 7.60
N LEU A 95 17.14 -15.53 6.43
CA LEU A 95 17.95 -14.32 6.20
C LEU A 95 17.28 -13.38 5.18
N PRO A 96 16.21 -12.65 5.56
CA PRO A 96 15.48 -11.78 4.66
C PRO A 96 16.34 -10.60 4.14
N PRO A 97 15.98 -10.01 2.98
CA PRO A 97 16.70 -8.87 2.43
C PRO A 97 16.52 -7.61 3.29
N CYS A 98 17.49 -6.70 3.20
CA CYS A 98 17.47 -5.45 3.92
C CYS A 98 16.98 -4.33 3.01
N LEU A 99 15.72 -3.92 3.16
CA LEU A 99 15.11 -2.86 2.35
C LEU A 99 15.97 -1.58 2.28
N GLY A 100 16.59 -1.19 3.40
CA GLY A 100 17.46 -0.01 3.46
C GLY A 100 18.68 -0.11 2.54
N HIS A 101 19.47 -1.18 2.71
CA HIS A 101 20.72 -1.35 2.00
C HIS A 101 20.54 -1.83 0.55
N ASP A 102 19.56 -2.71 0.32
CA ASP A 102 19.30 -3.29 -1.00
C ASP A 102 18.56 -2.30 -1.90
N LEU A 103 17.44 -1.74 -1.43
CA LEU A 103 16.58 -0.90 -2.26
C LEU A 103 16.97 0.57 -2.18
N PHE A 104 17.07 1.17 -1.00
CA PHE A 104 17.24 2.63 -0.89
C PHE A 104 18.68 3.10 -1.08
N GLU A 105 19.63 2.40 -0.48
CA GLU A 105 21.05 2.70 -0.62
C GLU A 105 21.67 1.97 -1.79
N GLY A 106 21.09 0.85 -2.24
CA GLY A 106 21.48 0.14 -3.47
C GLY A 106 20.84 0.75 -4.70
N VAL A 107 19.67 0.24 -5.08
CA VAL A 107 18.97 0.58 -6.34
C VAL A 107 18.66 2.07 -6.44
N VAL A 108 17.93 2.64 -5.48
CA VAL A 108 17.51 4.04 -5.54
C VAL A 108 18.71 4.97 -5.55
N SER A 109 19.73 4.72 -4.73
CA SER A 109 20.94 5.56 -4.71
C SER A 109 21.65 5.58 -6.07
N GLY A 110 21.80 4.42 -6.72
CA GLY A 110 22.46 4.32 -8.02
C GLY A 110 21.59 4.85 -9.17
N ASP A 111 20.44 4.22 -9.35
CA ASP A 111 19.57 4.42 -10.51
C ASP A 111 19.02 5.85 -10.54
N LEU A 112 18.52 6.35 -9.41
CA LEU A 112 17.98 7.70 -9.37
C LEU A 112 19.07 8.76 -9.59
N SER A 113 20.30 8.52 -9.12
CA SER A 113 21.44 9.41 -9.41
C SER A 113 21.69 9.49 -10.91
N LEU A 114 21.71 8.34 -11.59
CA LEU A 114 21.91 8.23 -13.03
C LEU A 114 20.77 8.88 -13.84
N TYR A 115 19.52 8.67 -13.42
CA TYR A 115 18.37 9.30 -14.07
C TYR A 115 18.39 10.82 -13.91
N ILE A 116 18.66 11.33 -12.70
CA ILE A 116 18.79 12.77 -12.46
C ILE A 116 19.94 13.35 -13.31
N ASP A 117 21.09 12.69 -13.37
CA ASP A 117 22.23 13.17 -14.16
C ASP A 117 21.89 13.25 -15.65
N THR A 118 21.15 12.27 -16.18
CA THR A 118 20.68 12.27 -17.56
C THR A 118 19.70 13.43 -17.83
N LEU A 119 18.69 13.58 -16.97
CA LEU A 119 17.68 14.65 -17.06
C LEU A 119 18.33 16.06 -16.99
N VAL A 120 19.44 16.19 -16.26
CA VAL A 120 20.17 17.45 -16.07
C VAL A 120 21.18 17.72 -17.18
N ARG A 121 22.09 16.77 -17.47
CA ARG A 121 23.25 17.00 -18.33
C ARG A 121 22.97 16.73 -19.80
N VAL A 122 22.23 15.66 -20.08
CA VAL A 122 21.95 15.21 -21.44
C VAL A 122 20.71 15.93 -21.97
N GLU A 123 19.59 15.77 -21.27
CA GLU A 123 18.29 16.26 -21.74
C GLU A 123 18.01 17.72 -21.34
N LYS A 124 18.74 18.24 -20.34
CA LYS A 124 18.71 19.65 -19.91
C LYS A 124 17.30 20.13 -19.56
N HIS A 125 16.56 19.31 -18.80
CA HIS A 125 15.25 19.69 -18.26
C HIS A 125 15.35 20.68 -17.10
N PHE A 126 16.35 20.49 -16.23
CA PHE A 126 16.63 21.35 -15.09
C PHE A 126 18.11 21.24 -14.71
N THR A 127 18.56 22.01 -13.72
CA THR A 127 19.93 21.96 -13.18
C THR A 127 19.98 21.42 -11.75
N TYR A 128 21.13 20.86 -11.34
CA TYR A 128 21.35 20.44 -9.94
C TYR A 128 21.05 21.56 -8.94
N ASN A 129 21.44 22.79 -9.26
CA ASN A 129 21.15 23.96 -8.42
C ASN A 129 19.65 24.23 -8.28
N GLU A 130 18.86 24.01 -9.33
CA GLU A 130 17.41 24.16 -9.24
C GLU A 130 16.77 23.06 -8.40
N LEU A 131 17.21 21.81 -8.56
CA LEU A 131 16.74 20.70 -7.73
C LEU A 131 17.07 20.93 -6.25
N ASN A 132 18.33 21.27 -5.93
CA ASN A 132 18.76 21.53 -4.56
C ASN A 132 18.04 22.74 -3.93
N ARG A 133 17.76 23.79 -4.71
CA ARG A 133 16.92 24.90 -4.26
C ARG A 133 15.47 24.47 -4.00
N ALA A 134 14.90 23.61 -4.84
CA ALA A 134 13.55 23.08 -4.65
C ALA A 134 13.48 22.24 -3.37
N ILE A 135 14.45 21.32 -3.15
CA ILE A 135 14.60 20.55 -1.92
C ILE A 135 14.75 21.48 -0.71
N ALA A 136 15.58 22.51 -0.79
CA ALA A 136 15.81 23.42 0.34
C ALA A 136 14.57 24.22 0.74
N LYS A 137 13.78 24.67 -0.26
CA LYS A 137 12.57 25.49 -0.06
C LYS A 137 11.33 24.67 0.27
N PHE A 138 11.31 23.38 -0.08
CA PHE A 138 10.18 22.52 0.20
C PHE A 138 10.00 22.39 1.71
N LYS A 139 8.75 22.55 2.18
CA LYS A 139 8.43 22.45 3.60
C LYS A 139 8.22 20.98 3.97
N HIS A 140 9.29 20.29 4.35
CA HIS A 140 9.21 18.96 4.94
C HIS A 140 8.51 19.02 6.31
N ILE A 141 7.59 18.10 6.55
CA ILE A 141 6.82 17.99 7.81
C ILE A 141 6.81 16.54 8.29
N GLY A 142 6.52 16.32 9.57
CA GLY A 142 6.47 14.98 10.15
C GLY A 142 7.78 14.20 9.97
N SER A 143 7.66 12.93 9.55
CA SER A 143 8.81 12.04 9.28
C SER A 143 9.78 12.59 8.22
N ASP A 144 9.28 13.42 7.31
CA ASP A 144 10.07 13.93 6.19
C ASP A 144 11.03 15.03 6.63
N ALA A 145 10.72 15.72 7.73
CA ALA A 145 11.62 16.72 8.31
C ALA A 145 12.90 16.07 8.86
N LEU A 146 12.78 14.88 9.44
CA LEU A 146 13.92 14.08 9.93
C LEU A 146 14.69 13.40 8.79
N SER A 147 14.03 13.19 7.64
CA SER A 147 14.57 12.49 6.48
C SER A 147 14.76 13.42 5.28
N LYS A 148 15.05 14.70 5.53
CA LYS A 148 15.24 15.68 4.46
C LYS A 148 16.36 15.21 3.52
N PRO A 149 16.13 15.19 2.18
CA PRO A 149 17.14 14.76 1.23
C PRO A 149 18.45 15.55 1.37
N CYS A 150 19.57 14.85 1.25
CA CYS A 150 20.87 15.48 1.10
C CYS A 150 20.96 16.28 -0.20
N GLU A 151 21.95 17.18 -0.25
CA GLU A 151 22.28 17.88 -1.49
C GLU A 151 22.60 16.86 -2.60
N VAL A 152 21.86 16.95 -3.70
CA VAL A 152 22.04 16.11 -4.87
C VAL A 152 23.19 16.67 -5.70
N LYS A 153 24.23 15.88 -5.88
CA LYS A 153 25.44 16.22 -6.65
C LYS A 153 25.58 15.25 -7.80
N THR A 154 26.45 15.59 -8.74
CA THR A 154 26.88 14.63 -9.75
C THR A 154 27.68 13.51 -9.10
N GLY A 155 27.34 12.28 -9.47
CA GLY A 155 28.08 11.10 -9.10
C GLY A 155 27.35 9.85 -9.57
N GLN A 156 27.94 8.70 -9.28
CA GLN A 156 27.32 7.41 -9.55
C GLN A 156 26.25 7.04 -8.52
N ARG A 157 26.22 7.71 -7.36
CA ARG A 157 25.34 7.38 -6.24
C ARG A 157 24.87 8.64 -5.51
N LEU A 158 23.64 8.60 -5.01
CA LEU A 158 23.11 9.60 -4.09
C LEU A 158 23.77 9.50 -2.72
N ALA A 159 24.09 10.65 -2.14
CA ALA A 159 24.54 10.76 -0.76
C ALA A 159 23.36 10.76 0.21
N GLY A 160 23.61 10.35 1.46
CA GLY A 160 22.61 10.31 2.52
C GLY A 160 22.18 8.90 2.89
N SER A 161 21.37 8.81 3.93
CA SER A 161 20.82 7.56 4.44
C SER A 161 19.69 7.01 3.57
N ALA A 162 19.39 5.72 3.74
CA ALA A 162 18.22 5.04 3.20
C ALA A 162 16.92 5.87 3.28
N ALA A 163 16.63 6.47 4.44
CA ALA A 163 15.41 7.27 4.63
C ALA A 163 15.41 8.56 3.79
N GLN A 164 16.57 9.19 3.62
CA GLN A 164 16.73 10.41 2.82
C GLN A 164 16.61 10.11 1.32
N ASN A 165 17.16 8.99 0.85
CA ASN A 165 17.02 8.54 -0.54
C ASN A 165 15.57 8.19 -0.88
N ARG A 166 14.87 7.49 0.03
CA ARG A 166 13.43 7.21 -0.10
C ARG A 166 12.61 8.50 -0.15
N CYS A 167 12.94 9.47 0.71
CA CYS A 167 12.29 10.78 0.74
C CYS A 167 12.49 11.54 -0.58
N LEU A 168 13.72 11.53 -1.11
CA LEU A 168 14.04 12.15 -2.40
C LEU A 168 13.20 11.55 -3.52
N LEU A 169 13.21 10.22 -3.68
CA LEU A 169 12.47 9.54 -4.74
C LEU A 169 10.96 9.83 -4.68
N ARG A 170 10.36 9.71 -3.49
CA ARG A 170 8.92 9.94 -3.29
C ARG A 170 8.51 11.37 -3.62
N LEU A 171 9.33 12.35 -3.24
CA LEU A 171 9.02 13.78 -3.40
C LEU A 171 9.59 14.40 -4.68
N LEU A 172 10.39 13.67 -5.47
CA LEU A 172 11.00 14.15 -6.70
C LEU A 172 9.99 14.78 -7.69
N PRO A 173 8.80 14.19 -7.93
CA PRO A 173 7.80 14.79 -8.81
C PRO A 173 7.29 16.14 -8.29
N LEU A 174 7.33 16.38 -6.97
CA LEU A 174 6.95 17.66 -6.37
C LEU A 174 8.09 18.69 -6.44
N TYR A 175 9.35 18.26 -6.48
CA TYR A 175 10.48 19.17 -6.59
C TYR A 175 10.68 19.71 -8.01
N ILE A 176 10.61 18.83 -9.01
CA ILE A 176 11.03 19.16 -10.38
C ILE A 176 10.06 18.68 -11.47
N GLY A 177 8.92 18.08 -11.11
CA GLY A 177 7.99 17.51 -12.09
C GLY A 177 7.33 18.53 -13.04
N GLU A 178 7.35 19.81 -12.71
CA GLU A 178 6.93 20.90 -13.61
C GLU A 178 8.01 21.32 -14.62
N LYS A 179 9.27 20.95 -14.38
CA LYS A 179 10.42 21.30 -15.24
C LYS A 179 10.69 20.25 -16.32
N ILE A 180 10.07 19.09 -16.21
CA ILE A 180 10.20 18.03 -17.21
C ILE A 180 9.38 18.42 -18.44
N LYS A 181 10.04 18.44 -19.59
CA LYS A 181 9.43 18.68 -20.91
C LYS A 181 8.89 17.36 -21.40
N ASP A 182 7.70 17.37 -21.98
CA ASP A 182 7.03 16.17 -22.51
C ASP A 182 7.09 14.97 -21.57
N PRO A 183 6.68 15.12 -20.29
CA PRO A 183 6.94 14.12 -19.24
C PRO A 183 6.32 12.75 -19.52
N VAL A 184 5.33 12.66 -20.41
CA VAL A 184 4.72 11.37 -20.82
C VAL A 184 5.59 10.61 -21.83
N ASP A 185 6.34 11.33 -22.65
CA ASP A 185 7.25 10.77 -23.67
C ASP A 185 8.67 10.60 -23.17
N ASN A 186 9.06 11.37 -22.16
CA ASN A 186 10.40 11.30 -21.64
C ASN A 186 10.64 9.97 -20.91
N GLU A 187 11.43 9.10 -21.52
CA GLU A 187 11.65 7.73 -21.06
C GLU A 187 12.34 7.68 -19.69
N VAL A 188 13.35 8.54 -19.47
CA VAL A 188 14.10 8.62 -18.20
C VAL A 188 13.20 9.08 -17.06
N TRP A 189 12.30 10.03 -17.33
CA TRP A 189 11.30 10.47 -16.35
C TRP A 189 10.29 9.38 -16.04
N GLN A 190 9.85 8.61 -17.05
CA GLN A 190 9.00 7.44 -16.81
C GLN A 190 9.71 6.38 -15.97
N LEU A 191 11.02 6.17 -16.14
CA LEU A 191 11.83 5.31 -15.27
C LEU A 191 11.87 5.82 -13.82
N CYS A 192 12.07 7.13 -13.59
CA CYS A 192 11.98 7.74 -12.25
C CYS A 192 10.62 7.45 -11.57
N LEU A 193 9.51 7.66 -12.30
CA LEU A 193 8.17 7.43 -11.77
C LEU A 193 7.90 5.94 -11.51
N LYS A 194 8.43 5.07 -12.36
CA LYS A 194 8.29 3.62 -12.20
C LYS A 194 9.08 3.09 -11.02
N LEU A 195 10.31 3.55 -10.83
CA LEU A 195 11.12 3.24 -9.65
C LEU A 195 10.41 3.69 -8.36
N ARG A 196 9.77 4.88 -8.38
CA ARG A 196 8.93 5.35 -7.28
C ARG A 196 7.76 4.40 -7.01
N ASP A 197 7.01 4.01 -8.04
CA ASP A 197 5.85 3.11 -7.90
C ASP A 197 6.27 1.71 -7.38
N ILE A 198 7.41 1.18 -7.84
CA ILE A 198 8.02 -0.07 -7.33
C ILE A 198 8.32 0.08 -5.83
N VAL A 199 9.01 1.15 -5.44
CA VAL A 199 9.35 1.43 -4.04
C VAL A 199 8.10 1.59 -3.18
N GLU A 200 7.06 2.28 -3.66
CA GLU A 200 5.80 2.43 -2.94
C GLU A 200 5.11 1.07 -2.70
N LEU A 201 5.11 0.20 -3.71
CA LEU A 201 4.51 -1.12 -3.61
C LEU A 201 5.28 -2.05 -2.66
N VAL A 202 6.62 -2.05 -2.74
CA VAL A 202 7.47 -2.84 -1.83
C VAL A 202 7.38 -2.34 -0.38
N CYS A 203 7.16 -1.05 -0.18
CA CYS A 203 6.98 -0.46 1.16
C CYS A 203 5.54 -0.51 1.67
N ALA A 204 4.60 -1.09 0.92
CA ALA A 204 3.20 -1.11 1.32
C ALA A 204 3.04 -1.95 2.60
N PRO A 205 2.22 -1.51 3.58
CA PRO A 205 2.00 -2.26 4.81
C PRO A 205 1.30 -3.60 4.57
N GLN A 206 0.60 -3.72 3.43
CA GLN A 206 -0.08 -4.92 2.99
C GLN A 206 -0.10 -4.94 1.46
N ILE A 207 0.09 -6.12 0.88
CA ILE A 207 0.02 -6.39 -0.56
C ILE A 207 -0.84 -7.62 -0.82
N SER A 208 -1.44 -7.69 -2.01
CA SER A 208 -2.15 -8.87 -2.51
C SER A 208 -1.27 -9.73 -3.41
N HIS A 209 -1.69 -10.97 -3.70
CA HIS A 209 -1.01 -11.80 -4.70
C HIS A 209 -0.97 -11.15 -6.10
N ASN A 210 -1.98 -10.37 -6.45
CA ASN A 210 -2.00 -9.61 -7.71
C ASN A 210 -0.93 -8.50 -7.72
N ASP A 211 -0.70 -7.86 -6.57
CA ASP A 211 0.34 -6.84 -6.44
C ASP A 211 1.73 -7.45 -6.61
N ILE A 212 1.94 -8.68 -6.14
CA ILE A 212 3.18 -9.44 -6.34
C ILE A 212 3.42 -9.70 -7.84
N ALA A 213 2.42 -10.19 -8.56
CA ALA A 213 2.52 -10.39 -10.01
C ALA A 213 2.76 -9.07 -10.77
N TYR A 214 2.07 -8.01 -10.35
CA TYR A 214 2.21 -6.68 -10.93
C TYR A 214 3.61 -6.10 -10.68
N LEU A 215 4.16 -6.28 -9.48
CA LEU A 215 5.53 -5.88 -9.13
C LEU A 215 6.54 -6.53 -10.07
N LYS A 216 6.37 -7.82 -10.38
CA LYS A 216 7.25 -8.53 -11.33
C LYS A 216 7.28 -7.86 -12.70
N ILE A 217 6.10 -7.58 -13.26
CA ILE A 217 5.96 -6.89 -14.55
C ILE A 217 6.58 -5.50 -14.51
N MET A 218 6.36 -4.75 -13.42
CA MET A 218 6.96 -3.42 -13.28
C MET A 218 8.48 -3.47 -13.29
N ILE A 219 9.07 -4.47 -12.61
CA ILE A 219 10.50 -4.69 -12.60
C ILE A 219 10.97 -5.03 -14.02
N GLU A 220 10.44 -6.07 -14.66
CA GLU A 220 10.85 -6.50 -16.01
C GLU A 220 10.75 -5.37 -17.05
N GLU A 221 9.63 -4.63 -17.07
CA GLU A 221 9.45 -3.50 -17.98
C GLU A 221 10.43 -2.35 -17.68
N SER A 222 10.85 -2.15 -16.43
CA SER A 222 11.86 -1.14 -16.09
C SER A 222 13.24 -1.50 -16.68
N PHE A 223 13.59 -2.79 -16.71
CA PHE A 223 14.81 -3.28 -17.37
C PHE A 223 14.76 -3.12 -18.90
N CYS A 224 13.62 -3.42 -19.53
CA CYS A 224 13.48 -3.31 -20.99
C CYS A 224 13.50 -1.87 -21.52
N CYS A 225 13.17 -0.87 -20.68
CA CYS A 225 13.13 0.53 -21.08
C CYS A 225 14.45 1.28 -20.79
N LEU A 226 15.48 0.61 -20.27
CA LEU A 226 16.80 1.21 -20.07
C LEU A 226 17.52 1.35 -21.44
N PRO A 227 17.94 2.57 -21.85
CA PRO A 227 18.73 2.72 -23.06
C PRO A 227 20.06 1.96 -22.96
N ALA A 228 20.64 1.54 -24.09
CA ALA A 228 21.87 0.72 -24.14
C ALA A 228 23.04 1.16 -23.20
N PRO A 229 23.34 2.46 -22.96
CA PRO A 229 24.40 2.85 -22.01
C PRO A 229 24.05 2.67 -20.52
N PHE A 230 22.82 2.30 -20.18
CA PHE A 230 22.34 2.10 -18.80
C PHE A 230 22.40 0.64 -18.33
N SER A 231 22.86 -0.29 -19.18
CA SER A 231 22.85 -1.75 -18.94
C SER A 231 23.81 -2.24 -17.85
N PHE A 232 24.60 -1.36 -17.21
CA PHE A 232 25.74 -1.77 -16.37
C PHE A 232 25.53 -1.60 -14.85
N PHE A 233 24.43 -1.01 -14.41
CA PHE A 233 24.14 -0.82 -12.99
C PHE A 233 22.73 -1.30 -12.63
N MET A 234 22.55 -2.62 -12.58
CA MET A 234 21.50 -3.21 -11.73
C MET A 234 22.10 -4.40 -10.98
N ILE A 235 22.31 -4.22 -9.67
CA ILE A 235 22.68 -5.32 -8.77
C ILE A 235 21.45 -5.63 -7.92
N PHE A 236 21.08 -6.91 -7.93
CA PHE A 236 20.05 -7.61 -7.14
C PHE A 236 18.60 -7.54 -7.64
N SER A 237 18.21 -8.57 -8.39
CA SER A 237 16.92 -9.25 -8.17
C SER A 237 17.16 -10.76 -8.16
N PRO A 238 17.06 -11.41 -7.00
CA PRO A 238 16.33 -12.66 -7.01
C PRO A 238 15.40 -12.69 -5.81
N TYR A 239 14.13 -12.32 -5.99
CA TYR A 239 12.98 -13.01 -5.38
C TYR A 239 11.64 -12.40 -5.74
N ILE A 240 10.81 -13.23 -6.37
CA ILE A 240 9.44 -13.54 -5.96
C ILE A 240 9.30 -15.06 -6.18
N SER A 241 9.23 -15.88 -5.12
CA SER A 241 8.99 -17.32 -5.27
C SER A 241 7.49 -17.59 -5.43
N VAL A 242 7.11 -18.24 -6.53
CA VAL A 242 5.78 -18.82 -6.75
C VAL A 242 5.73 -20.14 -5.97
N MET A 243 4.65 -20.37 -5.22
CA MET A 243 4.36 -21.65 -4.55
C MET A 243 3.99 -22.71 -5.60
N GLU A 244 4.51 -23.92 -5.50
CA GLU A 244 4.17 -25.03 -6.40
C GLU A 244 2.91 -25.77 -5.92
N ILE A 245 2.16 -26.41 -6.83
CA ILE A 245 0.92 -27.18 -6.54
C ILE A 245 1.12 -28.20 -5.40
N GLU A 246 2.34 -28.72 -5.26
CA GLU A 246 2.73 -29.65 -4.18
C GLU A 246 2.68 -28.99 -2.80
N ASP A 247 3.02 -27.71 -2.68
CA ASP A 247 2.94 -26.95 -1.43
C ASP A 247 1.47 -26.73 -1.03
N GLU A 248 0.58 -26.55 -2.01
CA GLU A 248 -0.86 -26.36 -1.79
C GLU A 248 -1.55 -27.69 -1.40
N ILE A 249 -1.19 -28.81 -2.04
CA ILE A 249 -1.64 -30.16 -1.65
C ILE A 249 -1.15 -30.50 -0.23
N THR A 250 0.11 -30.19 0.08
CA THR A 250 0.70 -30.42 1.41
C THR A 250 0.03 -29.54 2.48
N CYS A 251 -0.42 -28.34 2.12
CA CYS A 251 -1.16 -27.45 3.03
C CYS A 251 -2.57 -27.98 3.34
N ILE A 252 -3.28 -28.49 2.33
CA ILE A 252 -4.67 -28.96 2.48
C ILE A 252 -4.73 -30.36 3.13
N LEU A 253 -3.77 -31.23 2.79
CA LEU A 253 -3.69 -32.62 3.24
C LEU A 253 -2.31 -32.92 3.85
N PRO A 254 -1.97 -32.31 5.01
CA PRO A 254 -0.65 -32.45 5.64
C PRO A 254 -0.34 -33.87 6.12
N GLU A 255 -1.36 -34.73 6.17
CA GLU A 255 -1.30 -36.13 6.58
C GLU A 255 -0.79 -37.06 5.45
N LEU A 256 -0.62 -36.55 4.22
CA LEU A 256 -0.15 -37.35 3.08
C LEU A 256 1.39 -37.45 3.08
N GLU A 257 1.89 -38.66 2.88
CA GLU A 257 3.31 -38.90 2.66
C GLU A 257 3.79 -38.24 1.36
N ARG A 258 5.02 -37.69 1.37
CA ARG A 258 5.60 -36.92 0.27
C ARG A 258 5.59 -37.67 -1.07
N GLN A 259 5.82 -38.98 -1.06
CA GLN A 259 5.77 -39.81 -2.28
C GLN A 259 4.37 -39.85 -2.89
N LYS A 260 3.32 -39.88 -2.06
CA LYS A 260 1.92 -39.84 -2.49
C LYS A 260 1.54 -38.44 -2.97
N VAL A 261 2.02 -37.38 -2.32
CA VAL A 261 1.80 -35.98 -2.76
C VAL A 261 2.36 -35.78 -4.16
N LEU A 262 3.57 -36.26 -4.45
CA LEU A 262 4.19 -36.19 -5.78
C LEU A 262 3.38 -36.96 -6.82
N SER A 263 3.05 -38.24 -6.56
CA SER A 263 2.24 -39.04 -7.50
C SER A 263 0.86 -38.45 -7.76
N PHE A 264 0.28 -37.79 -6.76
CA PHE A 264 -1.02 -37.14 -6.85
C PHE A 264 -0.93 -35.82 -7.60
N ALA A 265 0.13 -35.04 -7.39
CA ALA A 265 0.41 -33.83 -8.14
C ALA A 265 0.66 -34.14 -9.63
N ASP A 266 1.39 -35.23 -9.92
CA ASP A 266 1.62 -35.69 -11.30
C ASP A 266 0.31 -36.17 -11.94
N HIS A 267 -0.54 -36.90 -11.22
CA HIS A 267 -1.85 -37.30 -11.74
C HIS A 267 -2.77 -36.10 -12.03
N LEU A 268 -2.79 -35.11 -11.14
CA LEU A 268 -3.55 -33.87 -11.34
C LEU A 268 -3.03 -33.11 -12.56
N LYS A 269 -1.71 -33.00 -12.74
CA LYS A 269 -1.09 -32.27 -13.85
C LYS A 269 -1.19 -32.99 -15.20
N ASP A 270 -0.90 -34.30 -15.22
CA ASP A 270 -0.68 -35.03 -16.47
C ASP A 270 -1.90 -35.79 -16.98
N VAL A 271 -2.80 -36.19 -16.07
CA VAL A 271 -3.99 -36.98 -16.42
C VAL A 271 -5.25 -36.14 -16.36
N ILE A 272 -5.45 -35.42 -15.25
CA ILE A 272 -6.63 -34.54 -15.07
C ILE A 272 -6.38 -33.16 -15.73
N SER A 273 -5.14 -32.87 -16.13
CA SER A 273 -4.76 -31.62 -16.82
C SER A 273 -5.05 -30.35 -16.00
N VAL A 274 -4.93 -30.44 -14.67
CA VAL A 274 -5.04 -29.32 -13.74
C VAL A 274 -3.79 -28.45 -13.89
N GLN A 275 -3.94 -27.27 -14.47
CA GLN A 275 -2.82 -26.35 -14.73
C GLN A 275 -2.82 -25.15 -13.77
N GLN A 276 -3.96 -24.84 -13.15
CA GLN A 276 -4.14 -23.72 -12.22
C GLN A 276 -5.13 -24.07 -11.10
N LYS A 277 -5.08 -23.31 -9.99
CA LYS A 277 -5.89 -23.55 -8.78
C LYS A 277 -7.40 -23.58 -9.04
N SER A 278 -7.90 -22.77 -9.96
CA SER A 278 -9.33 -22.76 -10.34
C SER A 278 -9.77 -24.04 -11.03
N ASP A 279 -8.86 -24.80 -11.64
CA ASP A 279 -9.20 -26.06 -12.30
C ASP A 279 -9.56 -27.14 -11.26
N LEU A 280 -9.07 -27.00 -10.01
CA LEU A 280 -9.45 -27.86 -8.88
C LEU A 280 -10.96 -27.77 -8.56
N LEU A 281 -11.65 -26.71 -9.02
CA LEU A 281 -13.10 -26.56 -8.90
C LEU A 281 -13.87 -27.47 -9.86
N LEU A 282 -13.21 -27.93 -10.92
CA LEU A 282 -13.79 -28.78 -11.97
C LEU A 282 -13.45 -30.25 -11.78
N VAL A 283 -12.61 -30.57 -10.79
CA VAL A 283 -12.21 -31.94 -10.45
C VAL A 283 -13.33 -32.62 -9.68
N GLU A 284 -13.82 -33.74 -10.18
CA GLU A 284 -14.90 -34.49 -9.53
C GLU A 284 -14.37 -35.51 -8.54
N ALA A 285 -15.21 -35.94 -7.60
CA ALA A 285 -14.82 -36.94 -6.60
C ALA A 285 -14.40 -38.27 -7.23
N ASP A 286 -14.94 -38.59 -8.42
CA ASP A 286 -14.61 -39.80 -9.16
C ASP A 286 -13.20 -39.77 -9.79
N ASP A 287 -12.65 -38.58 -10.07
CA ASP A 287 -11.27 -38.42 -10.58
C ASP A 287 -10.22 -38.69 -9.50
N LEU A 288 -10.61 -38.58 -8.22
CA LEU A 288 -9.71 -38.57 -7.07
C LEU A 288 -9.72 -39.87 -6.26
N LYS A 289 -10.68 -40.77 -6.53
CA LYS A 289 -10.95 -41.98 -5.74
C LYS A 289 -9.82 -43.01 -5.70
N HIS A 290 -8.91 -42.96 -6.69
CA HIS A 290 -7.78 -43.87 -6.80
C HIS A 290 -6.57 -43.42 -5.96
N PHE A 291 -6.53 -42.15 -5.54
CA PHE A 291 -5.38 -41.56 -4.83
C PHE A 291 -5.72 -41.13 -3.40
N LEU A 292 -6.97 -40.76 -3.14
CA LEU A 292 -7.40 -40.18 -1.87
C LEU A 292 -8.60 -40.94 -1.29
N THR A 293 -8.66 -41.01 0.05
CA THR A 293 -9.84 -41.54 0.74
C THR A 293 -11.03 -40.56 0.62
N PRO A 294 -12.28 -41.03 0.77
CA PRO A 294 -13.47 -40.17 0.64
C PRO A 294 -13.46 -38.91 1.52
N ILE A 295 -12.81 -38.96 2.69
CA ILE A 295 -12.69 -37.80 3.59
C ILE A 295 -11.63 -36.80 3.09
N GLN A 296 -10.53 -37.27 2.52
CA GLN A 296 -9.49 -36.42 1.92
C GLN A 296 -10.01 -35.72 0.66
N ILE A 297 -10.80 -36.43 -0.16
CA ILE A 297 -11.49 -35.85 -1.33
C ILE A 297 -12.42 -34.72 -0.91
N ARG A 298 -13.24 -34.94 0.14
CA ARG A 298 -14.15 -33.90 0.65
C ARG A 298 -13.40 -32.67 1.18
N LYS A 299 -12.26 -32.85 1.85
CA LYS A 299 -11.41 -31.74 2.32
C LYS A 299 -10.85 -30.91 1.15
N LEU A 300 -10.44 -31.57 0.06
CA LEU A 300 -9.94 -30.91 -1.14
C LEU A 300 -11.05 -30.12 -1.86
N LEU A 301 -12.23 -30.72 -2.04
CA LEU A 301 -13.36 -30.10 -2.74
C LEU A 301 -14.04 -28.98 -1.93
N LEU A 302 -14.04 -29.07 -0.59
CA LEU A 302 -14.53 -27.98 0.28
C LEU A 302 -13.67 -26.72 0.17
N PHE A 303 -12.36 -26.86 -0.06
CA PHE A 303 -11.44 -25.73 -0.24
C PHE A 303 -11.70 -24.97 -1.55
N GLY A 304 -12.13 -25.69 -2.59
CA GLY A 304 -12.55 -25.09 -3.86
C GLY A 304 -13.85 -24.28 -3.73
N ASN A 305 -14.84 -24.81 -3.03
CA ASN A 305 -16.19 -24.21 -2.98
C ASN A 305 -16.34 -23.05 -1.97
N SER A 306 -15.30 -22.67 -1.23
CA SER A 306 -15.37 -21.62 -0.19
C SER A 306 -15.32 -20.17 -0.69
N GLU A 307 -15.14 -19.90 -1.99
CA GLU A 307 -15.10 -18.51 -2.52
C GLU A 307 -16.32 -18.06 -3.34
N GLU A 308 -17.33 -18.91 -3.57
CA GLU A 308 -18.58 -18.46 -4.20
C GLU A 308 -19.83 -18.93 -3.44
N THR A 309 -20.46 -18.00 -2.72
CA THR A 309 -21.89 -18.13 -2.43
C THR A 309 -22.55 -16.76 -2.41
N SER A 310 -23.06 -16.33 -3.56
CA SER A 310 -24.46 -15.88 -3.74
C SER A 310 -24.60 -14.98 -4.96
N THR A 311 -25.08 -15.53 -6.08
CA THR A 311 -26.38 -15.16 -6.68
C THR A 311 -26.66 -16.08 -7.86
N GLN A 312 -27.49 -17.12 -7.65
CA GLN A 312 -28.19 -17.80 -8.74
C GLN A 312 -29.47 -17.03 -9.06
N THR A 313 -29.63 -16.78 -10.36
CA THR A 313 -30.76 -16.16 -11.03
C THR A 313 -31.94 -17.14 -11.15
N ILE A 314 -33.14 -16.67 -10.79
CA ILE A 314 -34.42 -17.28 -11.20
C ILE A 314 -35.22 -16.18 -11.93
N HIS A 315 -35.47 -16.38 -13.21
CA HIS A 315 -36.50 -15.66 -14.01
C HIS A 315 -37.86 -16.38 -13.81
N PRO A 316 -39.06 -15.73 -13.95
CA PRO A 316 -39.54 -15.01 -15.15
C PRO A 316 -40.55 -13.85 -14.85
N PRO A 317 -41.44 -13.39 -15.78
CA PRO A 317 -41.18 -12.63 -17.00
C PRO A 317 -41.83 -11.21 -17.03
N SER A 318 -41.28 -10.36 -17.92
CA SER A 318 -41.84 -9.20 -18.65
C SER A 318 -43.03 -8.39 -18.07
N SER A 319 -42.82 -7.11 -17.74
CA SER A 319 -43.38 -5.94 -18.47
C SER A 319 -43.07 -4.59 -17.78
N THR A 320 -42.43 -3.71 -18.57
CA THR A 320 -42.57 -2.25 -18.69
C THR A 320 -42.37 -1.28 -17.49
N SER A 321 -41.56 -0.25 -17.79
CA SER A 321 -41.56 1.14 -17.25
C SER A 321 -40.51 1.53 -16.20
N THR A 322 -39.33 1.88 -16.73
CA THR A 322 -38.57 3.13 -16.51
C THR A 322 -38.46 3.74 -15.09
N SER A 323 -37.25 3.75 -14.54
CA SER A 323 -36.61 4.97 -14.01
C SER A 323 -35.09 4.77 -13.88
N CYS A 324 -34.36 5.79 -14.31
CA CYS A 324 -33.00 5.81 -14.81
C CYS A 324 -31.94 6.15 -13.74
N TYR A 325 -30.81 5.42 -13.76
CA TYR A 325 -29.51 5.94 -13.31
C TYR A 325 -28.61 6.07 -14.54
N HIS A 326 -28.33 7.31 -14.94
CA HIS A 326 -27.59 7.65 -16.15
C HIS A 326 -26.17 7.03 -16.17
N SER A 327 -26.00 6.01 -17.00
CA SER A 327 -24.76 5.75 -17.74
C SER A 327 -24.42 7.00 -18.57
N SER A 328 -23.15 7.37 -18.66
CA SER A 328 -22.70 8.49 -19.51
C SER A 328 -22.97 8.16 -20.98
N SER A 329 -24.01 8.78 -21.53
CA SER A 329 -24.67 8.45 -22.81
C SER A 329 -23.78 8.43 -24.06
N TRP A 330 -22.54 8.90 -24.00
CA TRP A 330 -21.64 8.92 -25.15
C TRP A 330 -20.75 7.69 -25.25
N VAL A 331 -20.57 6.95 -24.15
CA VAL A 331 -19.63 5.80 -24.09
C VAL A 331 -20.16 4.61 -24.88
N SER A 332 -21.49 4.41 -24.90
CA SER A 332 -22.15 3.35 -25.69
C SER A 332 -21.99 3.55 -27.20
N ASP A 333 -21.88 4.80 -27.64
CA ASP A 333 -21.83 5.16 -29.06
C ASP A 333 -20.40 5.51 -29.51
N PHE A 334 -19.42 5.41 -28.61
CA PHE A 334 -18.03 5.78 -28.88
C PHE A 334 -17.32 4.72 -29.73
N GLN A 335 -16.88 5.12 -30.92
CA GLN A 335 -16.11 4.27 -31.81
C GLN A 335 -14.61 4.48 -31.59
N ILE A 336 -13.89 3.39 -31.32
CA ILE A 336 -12.43 3.43 -31.22
C ILE A 336 -11.86 3.79 -32.61
N PRO A 337 -11.00 4.83 -32.73
CA PRO A 337 -10.45 5.27 -34.00
C PRO A 337 -9.31 4.35 -34.50
N TRP A 338 -9.60 3.07 -34.74
CA TRP A 338 -8.63 2.04 -35.13
C TRP A 338 -7.79 2.45 -36.35
N GLN A 339 -8.39 3.14 -37.33
CA GLN A 339 -7.73 3.59 -38.56
C GLN A 339 -6.65 4.66 -38.35
N ARG A 340 -6.63 5.31 -37.17
CA ARG A 340 -5.61 6.31 -36.82
C ARG A 340 -4.40 5.69 -36.14
N PHE A 341 -4.42 4.40 -35.83
CA PHE A 341 -3.35 3.75 -35.08
C PHE A 341 -2.09 3.58 -35.93
N PRO A 342 -0.88 3.58 -35.31
CA PRO A 342 0.37 3.35 -36.04
C PRO A 342 0.33 2.06 -36.86
N LEU A 343 1.00 2.07 -38.03
CA LEU A 343 1.04 0.91 -38.93
C LEU A 343 1.63 -0.33 -38.23
N ARG A 344 2.69 -0.15 -37.43
CA ARG A 344 3.33 -1.20 -36.63
C ARG A 344 2.35 -1.80 -35.60
N LEU A 345 1.49 -0.97 -35.02
CA LEU A 345 0.44 -1.44 -34.11
C LEU A 345 -0.63 -2.25 -34.84
N SER A 346 -1.05 -1.78 -36.02
CA SER A 346 -2.06 -2.47 -36.84
C SER A 346 -1.56 -3.84 -37.31
N GLN A 347 -0.27 -3.95 -37.62
CA GLN A 347 0.41 -5.22 -37.92
C GLN A 347 0.45 -6.14 -36.69
N ALA A 348 0.73 -5.60 -35.49
CA ALA A 348 0.71 -6.37 -34.25
C ALA A 348 -0.69 -6.90 -33.91
N ILE A 349 -1.73 -6.09 -34.11
CA ILE A 349 -3.14 -6.50 -33.98
C ILE A 349 -3.46 -7.66 -34.94
N THR A 350 -3.06 -7.53 -36.21
CA THR A 350 -3.32 -8.55 -37.24
C THR A 350 -2.60 -9.86 -36.95
N SER A 351 -1.38 -9.75 -36.41
CA SER A 351 -0.53 -10.91 -36.09
C SER A 351 -0.82 -11.51 -34.70
N GLY A 352 -1.72 -10.91 -33.92
CA GLY A 352 -2.06 -11.37 -32.57
C GLY A 352 -0.90 -11.30 -31.57
N VAL A 353 0.07 -10.40 -31.80
CA VAL A 353 1.23 -10.22 -30.91
C VAL A 353 1.06 -8.99 -30.03
N ARG A 354 1.77 -8.97 -28.90
CA ARG A 354 1.73 -7.87 -27.93
C ARG A 354 2.22 -6.57 -28.57
N ALA A 355 1.50 -5.48 -28.34
CA ALA A 355 1.87 -4.16 -28.85
C ALA A 355 3.21 -3.69 -28.26
N HIS A 356 4.05 -3.07 -29.09
CA HIS A 356 5.26 -2.40 -28.61
C HIS A 356 4.87 -1.26 -27.65
N PRO A 357 5.64 -1.01 -26.56
CA PRO A 357 5.28 0.01 -25.57
C PRO A 357 5.05 1.42 -26.15
N GLU A 358 5.86 1.85 -27.12
CA GLU A 358 5.69 3.13 -27.83
C GLU A 358 4.38 3.22 -28.60
N ASP A 359 4.06 2.18 -29.37
CA ASP A 359 2.83 2.09 -30.16
C ASP A 359 1.60 2.11 -29.26
N ARG A 360 1.68 1.42 -28.10
CA ARG A 360 0.64 1.44 -27.06
C ARG A 360 0.43 2.83 -26.47
N ARG A 361 1.51 3.58 -26.20
CA ARG A 361 1.42 4.98 -25.75
C ARG A 361 0.79 5.89 -26.81
N SER A 362 1.18 5.71 -28.08
CA SER A 362 0.62 6.46 -29.21
C SER A 362 -0.89 6.21 -29.37
N MET A 363 -1.31 4.94 -29.31
CA MET A 363 -2.73 4.57 -29.31
C MET A 363 -3.51 5.20 -28.16
N VAL A 364 -2.99 5.17 -26.93
CA VAL A 364 -3.64 5.80 -25.77
C VAL A 364 -3.86 7.30 -25.99
N ARG A 365 -2.96 8.01 -26.69
CA ARG A 365 -3.16 9.43 -27.03
C ARG A 365 -4.30 9.62 -28.00
N ILE A 366 -4.32 8.83 -29.08
CA ILE A 366 -5.34 8.92 -30.12
C ILE A 366 -6.71 8.63 -29.53
N VAL A 367 -6.81 7.60 -28.67
CA VAL A 367 -8.05 7.25 -27.96
C VAL A 367 -8.50 8.37 -27.03
N VAL A 368 -7.61 8.90 -26.19
CA VAL A 368 -7.97 9.99 -25.26
C VAL A 368 -8.34 11.29 -25.99
N GLU A 369 -7.66 11.62 -27.09
CA GLU A 369 -8.00 12.75 -27.95
C GLU A 369 -9.41 12.60 -28.52
N ALA A 370 -9.74 11.41 -29.05
CA ALA A 370 -11.08 11.10 -29.54
C ALA A 370 -12.12 11.16 -28.40
N MET A 371 -11.82 10.64 -27.21
CA MET A 371 -12.70 10.75 -26.04
C MET A 371 -12.97 12.21 -25.65
N GLN A 372 -11.99 13.10 -25.80
CA GLN A 372 -12.10 14.53 -25.46
C GLN A 372 -12.94 15.36 -26.44
N VAL A 373 -13.31 14.79 -27.59
CA VAL A 373 -14.33 15.37 -28.47
C VAL A 373 -15.71 15.26 -27.82
N HIS A 374 -15.99 14.14 -27.12
CA HIS A 374 -17.28 13.88 -26.49
C HIS A 374 -17.34 14.36 -25.03
N CYS A 375 -16.24 14.19 -24.28
CA CYS A 375 -16.16 14.58 -22.88
C CYS A 375 -14.77 15.13 -22.56
N LYS A 376 -14.68 16.44 -22.27
CA LYS A 376 -13.40 17.08 -21.94
C LYS A 376 -12.69 16.46 -20.72
N ILE A 377 -13.45 15.96 -19.75
CA ILE A 377 -12.94 15.33 -18.52
C ILE A 377 -13.61 13.97 -18.30
N PRO A 378 -13.17 12.91 -19.02
CA PRO A 378 -13.69 11.56 -18.85
C PRO A 378 -13.49 11.06 -17.41
N LYS A 379 -14.54 10.52 -16.79
CA LYS A 379 -14.46 9.91 -15.45
C LYS A 379 -13.87 8.50 -15.56
N ARG A 380 -13.32 7.98 -14.45
CA ARG A 380 -12.72 6.64 -14.37
C ARG A 380 -13.61 5.54 -14.95
N SER A 381 -14.92 5.57 -14.67
CA SER A 381 -15.89 4.59 -15.19
C SER A 381 -15.99 4.60 -16.72
N ALA A 382 -15.93 5.77 -17.35
CA ALA A 382 -15.92 5.88 -18.81
C ALA A 382 -14.60 5.37 -19.39
N CYS A 383 -13.46 5.72 -18.77
CA CYS A 383 -12.15 5.21 -19.19
C CYS A 383 -12.06 3.68 -19.08
N GLU A 384 -12.66 3.11 -18.04
CA GLU A 384 -12.71 1.67 -17.80
C GLU A 384 -13.52 0.95 -18.88
N GLU A 385 -14.67 1.50 -19.27
CA GLU A 385 -15.47 0.91 -20.34
C GLU A 385 -14.76 0.95 -21.69
N ILE A 386 -14.09 2.06 -22.02
CA ILE A 386 -13.28 2.15 -23.23
C ILE A 386 -12.10 1.17 -23.20
N ALA A 387 -11.44 1.00 -22.05
CA ALA A 387 -10.37 0.02 -21.90
C ALA A 387 -10.89 -1.42 -22.10
N LYS A 388 -12.08 -1.74 -21.58
CA LYS A 388 -12.75 -3.03 -21.80
C LYS A 388 -13.03 -3.27 -23.27
N ILE A 389 -13.57 -2.29 -23.99
CA ILE A 389 -13.87 -2.40 -25.43
C ILE A 389 -12.59 -2.72 -26.20
N ILE A 390 -11.50 -1.98 -25.97
CA ILE A 390 -10.23 -2.17 -26.70
C ILE A 390 -9.66 -3.56 -26.42
N VAL A 391 -9.62 -3.97 -25.16
CA VAL A 391 -9.06 -5.28 -24.75
C VAL A 391 -9.93 -6.44 -25.23
N ASN A 392 -11.25 -6.32 -25.17
CA ASN A 392 -12.14 -7.39 -25.64
C ASN A 392 -12.12 -7.51 -27.17
N THR A 393 -11.81 -6.43 -27.89
CA THR A 393 -11.69 -6.46 -29.36
C THR A 393 -10.41 -7.17 -29.81
N HIS A 394 -9.28 -6.90 -29.15
CA HIS A 394 -7.98 -7.51 -29.47
C HIS A 394 -7.24 -7.96 -28.20
N PRO A 395 -7.67 -9.06 -27.57
CA PRO A 395 -7.15 -9.47 -26.27
C PRO A 395 -5.67 -9.83 -26.32
N GLN A 396 -5.20 -10.54 -27.35
CA GLN A 396 -3.80 -10.95 -27.48
C GLN A 396 -2.81 -9.77 -27.58
N THR A 397 -3.27 -8.62 -28.06
CA THR A 397 -2.42 -7.43 -28.24
C THR A 397 -2.45 -6.50 -27.03
N PHE A 398 -3.58 -6.41 -26.32
CA PHE A 398 -3.81 -5.37 -25.30
C PHE A 398 -4.12 -5.88 -23.90
N ALA A 399 -4.48 -7.16 -23.74
CA ALA A 399 -4.78 -7.71 -22.43
C ALA A 399 -3.52 -7.90 -21.59
N ASP A 400 -3.68 -7.81 -20.27
CA ASP A 400 -2.64 -8.08 -19.31
C ASP A 400 -2.43 -9.59 -19.20
N PHE A 401 -1.26 -10.10 -19.60
CA PHE A 401 -0.88 -11.51 -19.49
C PHE A 401 0.38 -11.70 -18.64
N THR A 402 0.48 -12.84 -17.96
CA THR A 402 1.71 -13.35 -17.32
C THR A 402 2.68 -13.92 -18.37
N ASP A 403 3.94 -14.17 -17.99
CA ASP A 403 4.94 -14.79 -18.87
C ASP A 403 4.58 -16.22 -19.31
N LYS A 404 3.60 -16.83 -18.63
CA LYS A 404 3.03 -18.14 -18.97
C LYS A 404 1.80 -18.05 -19.88
N GLY A 405 1.37 -16.84 -20.25
CA GLY A 405 0.21 -16.60 -21.13
C GLY A 405 -1.14 -16.48 -20.41
N GLU A 406 -1.17 -16.36 -19.07
CA GLU A 406 -2.41 -16.31 -18.30
C GLU A 406 -2.92 -14.87 -18.17
N ARG A 407 -4.23 -14.65 -18.35
CA ARG A 407 -4.83 -13.31 -18.28
C ARG A 407 -4.93 -12.83 -16.83
N LEU A 408 -4.37 -11.65 -16.53
CA LEU A 408 -4.35 -11.05 -15.20
C LEU A 408 -5.68 -10.34 -14.87
N GLY A 409 -6.42 -10.86 -13.90
CA GLY A 409 -7.66 -10.27 -13.40
C GLY A 409 -8.65 -9.95 -14.53
N SER A 410 -9.16 -8.72 -14.59
CA SER A 410 -10.06 -8.28 -15.66
C SER A 410 -9.36 -8.06 -17.02
N GLY A 411 -8.03 -8.19 -17.06
CA GLY A 411 -7.17 -8.11 -18.25
C GLY A 411 -6.99 -6.72 -18.85
N HIS A 412 -7.59 -5.67 -18.30
CA HIS A 412 -7.54 -4.31 -18.85
C HIS A 412 -6.98 -3.27 -17.87
N TYR A 413 -6.35 -3.73 -16.79
CA TYR A 413 -5.91 -2.86 -15.70
C TYR A 413 -4.79 -1.92 -16.14
N SER A 414 -3.77 -2.43 -16.84
CA SER A 414 -2.65 -1.58 -17.27
C SER A 414 -3.11 -0.58 -18.34
N LEU A 415 -4.00 -0.98 -19.27
CA LEU A 415 -4.54 -0.08 -20.29
C LEU A 415 -5.43 1.01 -19.68
N LEU A 416 -6.31 0.64 -18.73
CA LEU A 416 -7.12 1.60 -17.98
C LEU A 416 -6.25 2.62 -17.25
N ARG A 417 -5.18 2.16 -16.58
CA ARG A 417 -4.24 3.04 -15.88
C ARG A 417 -3.60 4.03 -16.86
N SER A 418 -3.13 3.57 -18.01
CA SER A 418 -2.55 4.43 -19.05
C SER A 418 -3.55 5.48 -19.58
N ILE A 419 -4.79 5.09 -19.90
CA ILE A 419 -5.85 6.01 -20.36
C ILE A 419 -6.16 7.05 -19.28
N LYS A 420 -6.32 6.63 -18.02
CA LYS A 420 -6.61 7.53 -16.89
C LYS A 420 -5.48 8.53 -16.65
N CYS A 421 -4.23 8.07 -16.61
CA CYS A 421 -3.06 8.93 -16.45
C CYS A 421 -3.00 9.99 -17.57
N ARG A 422 -3.27 9.60 -18.82
CA ARG A 422 -3.29 10.55 -19.95
C ARG A 422 -4.43 11.56 -19.84
N VAL A 423 -5.64 11.15 -19.45
CA VAL A 423 -6.77 12.05 -19.19
C VAL A 423 -6.45 13.07 -18.10
N GLU A 424 -5.85 12.65 -16.99
CA GLU A 424 -5.45 13.54 -15.90
C GLU A 424 -4.38 14.55 -16.37
N HIS A 425 -3.44 14.10 -17.19
CA HIS A 425 -2.37 14.93 -17.72
C HIS A 425 -2.87 16.01 -18.68
N VAL A 426 -3.72 15.67 -19.66
CA VAL A 426 -4.26 16.68 -20.61
C VAL A 426 -5.16 17.70 -19.90
N ASN A 427 -5.73 17.34 -18.75
CA ASN A 427 -6.56 18.23 -17.96
C ASN A 427 -5.78 19.05 -16.91
N ARG A 428 -4.45 18.95 -16.87
CA ARG A 428 -3.59 19.62 -15.87
C ARG A 428 -3.60 21.15 -16.02
N ASP A 429 -3.73 21.66 -17.24
CA ASP A 429 -3.67 23.10 -17.54
C ASP A 429 -5.06 23.78 -17.64
N ASN A 430 -6.15 23.03 -17.47
CA ASN A 430 -7.53 23.56 -17.40
C ASN A 430 -7.81 24.21 -16.03
N VAL A 431 -7.00 25.20 -15.65
CA VAL A 431 -6.94 25.85 -14.32
C VAL A 431 -8.02 26.93 -14.10
N THR A 432 -8.94 27.15 -15.05
CA THR A 432 -10.02 28.15 -14.85
C THR A 432 -11.12 27.71 -13.86
N HIS A 433 -11.09 26.49 -13.34
CA HIS A 433 -12.08 26.01 -12.36
C HIS A 433 -11.50 25.49 -11.03
N ARG A 434 -10.21 25.67 -10.75
CA ARG A 434 -9.57 25.18 -9.50
C ARG A 434 -8.69 26.18 -8.74
N LEU A 435 -9.00 27.47 -8.87
CA LEU A 435 -8.66 28.41 -7.79
C LEU A 435 -9.88 28.52 -6.88
N ARG A 436 -9.75 28.03 -5.63
CA ARG A 436 -10.63 28.48 -4.54
C ARG A 436 -10.55 30.01 -4.52
N ARG A 437 -11.60 30.68 -5.03
CA ARG A 437 -11.79 32.11 -4.81
C ARG A 437 -11.82 32.36 -3.30
N PRO A 438 -11.07 33.34 -2.77
CA PRO A 438 -11.39 33.91 -1.47
C PRO A 438 -12.84 34.39 -1.52
N LYS A 439 -13.63 34.01 -0.53
CA LYS A 439 -15.00 34.48 -0.38
C LYS A 439 -14.95 36.01 -0.25
N ARG A 440 -15.45 36.73 -1.26
CA ARG A 440 -15.72 38.17 -1.18
C ARG A 440 -16.68 38.39 -0.01
N THR A 441 -16.22 39.06 1.05
CA THR A 441 -17.10 39.74 1.99
C THR A 441 -17.64 40.98 1.30
N ARG A 442 -18.96 41.11 1.32
CA ARG A 442 -19.72 42.22 0.76
C ARG A 442 -19.51 43.43 1.69
N ASN A 443 -19.16 44.58 1.10
CA ASN A 443 -19.08 45.86 1.80
C ASN A 443 -20.41 46.19 2.48
N GLU A 444 -20.33 46.79 3.67
CA GLU A 444 -21.20 47.89 4.08
C GLU A 444 -20.35 48.86 4.90
N GLU A 445 -20.40 50.11 4.45
CA GLU A 445 -19.78 51.31 5.02
C GLU A 445 -20.55 51.71 6.29
N ASP A 446 -19.84 52.05 7.38
CA ASP A 446 -20.18 53.19 8.24
C ASP A 446 -19.07 53.49 9.28
N CYS A 447 -18.48 54.68 9.13
CA CYS A 447 -17.88 55.65 10.07
C CYS A 447 -18.05 55.41 11.61
N SER A 448 -17.16 55.72 12.57
CA SER A 448 -15.83 56.39 12.73
C SER A 448 -15.21 56.00 14.13
N PRO A 449 -14.25 56.73 14.78
CA PRO A 449 -13.05 56.11 15.38
C PRO A 449 -12.95 56.18 16.93
N GLU A 450 -12.04 55.39 17.52
CA GLU A 450 -11.07 55.76 18.59
C GLU A 450 -10.65 54.55 19.46
N ARG A 451 -9.31 54.34 19.54
CA ARG A 451 -8.44 53.80 20.64
C ARG A 451 -8.88 52.50 21.35
N ASP A 452 -8.02 51.50 21.56
CA ASP A 452 -6.70 51.57 22.18
C ASP A 452 -5.86 50.30 21.89
N ASP A 453 -4.54 50.46 22.05
CA ASP A 453 -3.47 49.51 21.79
C ASP A 453 -3.46 48.36 22.80
N THR A 454 -3.31 47.11 22.33
CA THR A 454 -2.45 46.03 22.87
C THR A 454 -2.93 44.63 22.46
N SER A 455 -1.93 43.77 22.23
CA SER A 455 -1.99 42.34 21.89
C SER A 455 -2.11 41.99 20.40
N LYS A 456 -0.94 41.70 19.82
CA LYS A 456 -0.79 40.96 18.56
C LYS A 456 -1.61 39.67 18.63
N VAL A 457 -2.74 39.63 17.91
CA VAL A 457 -3.51 38.41 17.69
C VAL A 457 -2.67 37.49 16.81
N VAL A 458 -1.90 36.61 17.45
CA VAL A 458 -1.37 35.40 16.82
C VAL A 458 -2.56 34.65 16.24
N ARG A 459 -2.55 34.44 14.91
CA ARG A 459 -3.53 33.59 14.22
C ARG A 459 -3.55 32.22 14.91
N ARG A 460 -4.62 31.93 15.66
CA ARG A 460 -4.87 30.60 16.23
C ARG A 460 -4.90 29.58 15.09
N LEU A 461 -4.07 28.55 15.22
CA LEU A 461 -4.07 27.35 14.39
C LEU A 461 -5.37 26.58 14.70
N VAL A 462 -6.47 26.91 14.01
CA VAL A 462 -7.74 26.21 14.14
C VAL A 462 -7.75 25.09 13.11
N ASP A 463 -7.39 23.87 13.53
CA ASP A 463 -7.90 22.56 13.04
C ASP A 463 -7.00 21.38 13.47
N SER A 464 -6.70 21.24 14.76
CA SER A 464 -6.20 19.96 15.32
C SER A 464 -7.37 19.08 15.77
N TYR A 465 -7.24 17.78 15.55
CA TYR A 465 -8.22 16.78 15.97
C TYR A 465 -7.84 16.25 17.35
N GLY A 466 -8.71 16.41 18.34
CA GLY A 466 -8.42 16.09 19.75
C GLY A 466 -8.85 17.22 20.69
N CYS A 467 -8.51 17.14 21.97
CA CYS A 467 -9.06 18.01 23.02
C CYS A 467 -7.97 18.87 23.68
N ILE A 468 -7.13 19.51 22.88
CA ILE A 468 -5.91 20.23 23.33
C ILE A 468 -6.13 21.47 24.22
N ASN A 469 -7.36 21.96 24.37
CA ASN A 469 -7.68 23.19 25.11
C ASN A 469 -8.97 23.05 25.95
N TRP A 470 -9.35 21.83 26.30
CA TRP A 470 -10.59 21.63 27.04
C TRP A 470 -10.42 21.97 28.52
N HIS A 471 -11.41 22.69 29.07
CA HIS A 471 -11.49 23.02 30.50
C HIS A 471 -12.93 22.83 30.96
N PRO A 472 -13.16 22.27 32.16
CA PRO A 472 -14.50 22.17 32.72
C PRO A 472 -15.06 23.56 33.02
N VAL A 473 -16.30 23.83 32.62
CA VAL A 473 -16.97 25.13 32.82
C VAL A 473 -17.40 25.32 34.28
N GLN A 474 -17.67 24.21 34.98
CA GLN A 474 -18.03 24.16 36.40
C GLN A 474 -17.22 23.05 37.07
N LEU A 475 -16.65 23.34 38.23
CA LEU A 475 -15.93 22.37 39.05
C LEU A 475 -16.87 21.81 40.13
N PRO A 476 -16.74 20.51 40.50
CA PRO A 476 -17.48 19.94 41.63
C PRO A 476 -17.23 20.71 42.94
N GLU A 477 -18.17 20.65 43.88
CA GLU A 477 -18.02 21.27 45.21
C GLU A 477 -16.72 20.79 45.90
N GLY A 478 -15.87 21.76 46.28
CA GLY A 478 -14.57 21.49 46.91
C GLY A 478 -13.38 21.38 45.95
N GLU A 479 -13.58 21.38 44.64
CA GLU A 479 -12.52 21.31 43.64
C GLU A 479 -12.09 22.71 43.14
N THR A 480 -10.79 22.93 43.02
CA THR A 480 -10.21 24.14 42.42
C THR A 480 -9.43 23.78 41.15
N GLN A 481 -9.18 24.77 40.28
CA GLN A 481 -8.36 24.56 39.08
C GLN A 481 -6.97 23.99 39.44
N THR A 482 -6.41 24.42 40.57
CA THR A 482 -5.14 23.92 41.12
C THR A 482 -5.25 22.45 41.54
N SER A 483 -6.33 22.07 42.22
CA SER A 483 -6.57 20.67 42.62
C SER A 483 -6.75 19.74 41.41
N LEU A 484 -7.40 20.22 40.35
CA LEU A 484 -7.55 19.49 39.09
C LEU A 484 -6.19 19.22 38.43
N GLU A 485 -5.32 20.24 38.36
CA GLU A 485 -3.98 20.10 37.79
C GLU A 485 -3.11 19.17 38.64
N GLU A 486 -3.23 19.21 39.96
CA GLU A 486 -2.54 18.30 40.87
C GLU A 486 -2.99 16.84 40.66
N LYS A 487 -4.29 16.59 40.51
CA LYS A 487 -4.83 15.25 40.20
C LYS A 487 -4.41 14.75 38.83
N LYS A 488 -4.37 15.64 37.83
CA LYS A 488 -3.83 15.34 36.51
C LYS A 488 -2.36 14.93 36.60
N ASN A 489 -1.55 15.65 37.37
CA ASN A 489 -0.15 15.30 37.60
C ASN A 489 0.01 13.97 38.35
N ARG A 490 -0.89 13.65 39.30
CA ARG A 490 -0.90 12.35 40.00
C ARG A 490 -1.23 11.18 39.07
N LEU A 491 -2.16 11.35 38.14
CA LEU A 491 -2.47 10.32 37.13
C LEU A 491 -1.28 10.04 36.21
N LEU A 492 -0.41 11.02 35.99
CA LEU A 492 0.76 10.93 35.11
C LEU A 492 2.05 10.49 35.82
N CYS A 493 2.04 10.35 37.16
CA CYS A 493 3.26 10.10 37.94
C CYS A 493 3.14 8.85 38.83
N PRO A 494 3.58 7.69 38.35
CA PRO A 494 4.06 6.61 39.21
C PRO A 494 5.58 6.73 39.36
N SER A 495 6.05 7.43 40.40
CA SER A 495 7.38 7.27 41.02
C SER A 495 8.67 7.41 40.18
N THR A 496 8.66 7.88 38.94
CA THR A 496 9.88 8.21 38.18
C THR A 496 9.79 9.60 37.57
N GLY A 497 10.63 10.53 38.02
CA GLY A 497 10.63 11.96 37.64
C GLY A 497 10.81 12.25 36.15
N TYR A 498 9.75 12.06 35.36
CA TYR A 498 9.69 12.39 33.94
C TYR A 498 9.07 13.79 33.76
N HIS A 499 9.83 14.72 33.19
CA HIS A 499 9.40 16.08 32.83
C HIS A 499 9.14 16.25 31.30
N GLY A 500 8.78 15.17 30.61
CA GLY A 500 8.52 15.18 29.15
C GLY A 500 7.08 15.54 28.77
N MET A 501 6.88 16.05 27.54
CA MET A 501 5.56 16.32 26.97
C MET A 501 4.82 15.01 26.65
N LEU A 502 3.53 14.93 26.98
CA LEU A 502 2.71 13.73 26.86
C LEU A 502 2.23 13.54 25.41
N HIS A 503 2.45 12.36 24.81
CA HIS A 503 2.22 12.13 23.37
C HIS A 503 1.24 10.99 23.05
N SER A 504 0.92 10.07 23.97
CA SER A 504 0.06 8.93 23.63
C SER A 504 -0.78 8.33 24.76
N VAL A 505 -2.04 7.99 24.44
CA VAL A 505 -2.92 7.13 25.24
C VAL A 505 -3.24 5.87 24.46
N SER A 506 -3.33 4.72 25.14
CA SER A 506 -3.73 3.43 24.58
C SER A 506 -4.79 2.76 25.44
N LEU A 507 -5.72 2.04 24.81
CA LEU A 507 -6.64 1.12 25.46
C LEU A 507 -6.09 -0.31 25.35
N ILE A 508 -5.92 -0.96 26.49
CA ILE A 508 -5.40 -2.31 26.64
C ILE A 508 -6.53 -3.21 27.13
N TYR A 509 -6.60 -4.45 26.64
CA TYR A 509 -7.55 -5.44 27.13
C TYR A 509 -6.85 -6.77 27.42
N LEU A 510 -7.40 -7.52 28.37
CA LEU A 510 -6.94 -8.86 28.71
C LEU A 510 -7.93 -9.90 28.17
N GLY A 511 -7.54 -10.69 27.18
CA GLY A 511 -8.40 -11.73 26.59
C GLY A 511 -7.84 -12.28 25.27
N ARG A 512 -8.48 -13.30 24.71
CA ARG A 512 -8.13 -13.85 23.37
C ARG A 512 -8.68 -13.02 22.22
N SER A 513 -9.68 -12.18 22.48
CA SER A 513 -10.33 -11.28 21.53
C SER A 513 -11.02 -10.13 22.29
N LEU A 514 -11.39 -9.06 21.58
CA LEU A 514 -12.18 -7.95 22.13
C LEU A 514 -13.53 -8.40 22.72
N LEU A 515 -14.15 -9.44 22.13
CA LEU A 515 -15.45 -9.97 22.57
C LEU A 515 -15.35 -10.84 23.83
N THR A 516 -14.17 -11.38 24.11
CA THR A 516 -13.90 -12.27 25.24
C THR A 516 -12.96 -11.61 26.26
N ALA A 517 -12.86 -10.28 26.25
CA ALA A 517 -12.00 -9.53 27.16
C ALA A 517 -12.59 -9.54 28.57
N THR A 518 -11.77 -9.84 29.57
CA THR A 518 -12.17 -9.93 30.98
C THR A 518 -11.76 -8.72 31.81
N CYS A 519 -10.83 -7.91 31.29
CA CYS A 519 -10.36 -6.68 31.91
C CYS A 519 -9.96 -5.67 30.85
N TRP A 520 -10.15 -4.39 31.15
CA TRP A 520 -9.78 -3.25 30.30
C TRP A 520 -8.95 -2.26 31.10
N MET A 521 -7.92 -1.71 30.48
CA MET A 521 -6.99 -0.76 31.09
C MET A 521 -6.70 0.38 30.12
N VAL A 522 -6.61 1.60 30.62
CA VAL A 522 -6.14 2.76 29.85
C VAL A 522 -4.73 3.09 30.33
N SER A 523 -3.80 3.21 29.38
CA SER A 523 -2.42 3.58 29.65
C SER A 523 -2.05 4.89 28.97
N ALA A 524 -1.30 5.75 29.65
CA ALA A 524 -0.62 6.90 29.06
C ALA A 524 0.89 6.74 29.22
N GLU A 525 1.67 7.00 28.16
CA GLU A 525 3.14 6.83 28.15
C GLU A 525 3.62 5.50 28.77
N ARG A 526 2.96 4.40 28.38
CA ARG A 526 3.26 3.02 28.84
C ARG A 526 3.00 2.73 30.33
N HIS A 527 2.31 3.63 31.02
CA HIS A 527 1.86 3.42 32.40
C HIS A 527 0.34 3.29 32.45
N ILE A 528 -0.16 2.32 33.20
CA ILE A 528 -1.61 2.15 33.42
C ILE A 528 -2.08 3.31 34.30
N ILE A 529 -2.92 4.18 33.73
CA ILE A 529 -3.51 5.33 34.45
C ILE A 529 -4.90 5.01 34.98
N PHE A 530 -5.56 4.00 34.42
CA PHE A 530 -6.88 3.57 34.85
C PHE A 530 -7.12 2.10 34.53
N GLU A 531 -7.54 1.31 35.52
CA GLU A 531 -7.99 -0.08 35.34
C GLU A 531 -9.50 -0.13 35.54
N LEU A 532 -10.22 -0.67 34.57
CA LEU A 532 -11.67 -0.79 34.64
C LEU A 532 -12.05 -2.06 35.37
N HIS A 533 -13.08 -1.97 36.22
CA HIS A 533 -13.69 -3.11 36.89
C HIS A 533 -14.12 -4.18 35.88
N SER A 534 -14.03 -5.46 36.25
CA SER A 534 -14.33 -6.62 35.40
C SER A 534 -15.77 -6.70 34.87
N ALA A 535 -16.67 -5.87 35.41
CA ALA A 535 -18.06 -5.77 34.98
C ALA A 535 -18.27 -4.75 33.83
N ASN A 536 -17.25 -3.95 33.50
CA ASN A 536 -17.33 -2.94 32.45
C ASN A 536 -17.23 -3.55 31.06
N CYS A 537 -18.08 -3.08 30.15
CA CYS A 537 -18.09 -3.54 28.76
C CYS A 537 -17.13 -2.71 27.90
N PHE A 538 -16.98 -3.11 26.63
CA PHE A 538 -16.13 -2.39 25.67
C PHE A 538 -16.51 -0.91 25.51
N ALA A 539 -17.79 -0.57 25.59
CA ALA A 539 -18.25 0.83 25.46
C ALA A 539 -17.80 1.70 26.65
N ASP A 540 -17.77 1.13 27.85
CA ASP A 540 -17.27 1.81 29.05
C ASP A 540 -15.77 2.06 28.94
N ALA A 541 -15.03 1.05 28.46
CA ALA A 541 -13.60 1.13 28.18
C ALA A 541 -13.27 2.21 27.15
N LEU A 542 -14.04 2.29 26.06
CA LEU A 542 -13.92 3.37 25.08
C LEU A 542 -14.24 4.74 25.68
N SER A 543 -15.26 4.84 26.53
CA SER A 543 -15.63 6.10 27.18
C SER A 543 -14.49 6.65 28.06
N VAL A 544 -13.85 5.79 28.84
CA VAL A 544 -12.68 6.17 29.66
C VAL A 544 -11.49 6.53 28.76
N PHE A 545 -11.23 5.76 27.70
CA PHE A 545 -10.19 6.07 26.73
C PHE A 545 -10.39 7.44 26.07
N PHE A 546 -11.58 7.75 25.56
CA PHE A 546 -11.87 9.06 24.97
C PHE A 546 -11.87 10.18 26.01
N GLY A 547 -12.37 9.94 27.21
CA GLY A 547 -12.34 10.89 28.33
C GLY A 547 -10.91 11.30 28.71
N SER A 548 -9.93 10.39 28.59
CA SER A 548 -8.53 10.71 28.87
C SER A 548 -7.97 11.82 27.98
N PHE A 549 -8.40 11.94 26.72
CA PHE A 549 -7.95 13.03 25.83
C PHE A 549 -8.43 14.40 26.31
N TYR A 550 -9.61 14.47 26.95
CA TYR A 550 -10.14 15.68 27.56
C TYR A 550 -9.42 16.02 28.86
N VAL A 551 -9.26 15.04 29.74
CA VAL A 551 -8.59 15.24 31.04
C VAL A 551 -7.12 15.63 30.86
N LEU A 552 -6.45 15.01 29.88
CA LEU A 552 -5.03 15.20 29.64
C LEU A 552 -4.71 16.33 28.64
N ASN A 553 -5.72 16.91 28.01
CA ASN A 553 -5.59 17.91 26.93
C ASN A 553 -4.73 17.42 25.76
N LEU A 554 -5.04 16.24 25.24
CA LEU A 554 -4.25 15.58 24.19
C LEU A 554 -4.86 15.73 22.80
N GLU A 555 -3.98 15.82 21.81
CA GLU A 555 -4.32 15.68 20.40
C GLU A 555 -4.46 14.19 20.04
N TYR A 556 -5.38 13.85 19.12
CA TYR A 556 -5.43 12.51 18.54
C TYR A 556 -4.19 12.26 17.70
N GLN A 557 -3.73 11.01 17.68
CA GLN A 557 -2.61 10.65 16.80
C GLN A 557 -2.98 10.90 15.33
N GLU A 558 -2.08 11.53 14.56
CA GLU A 558 -2.31 11.92 13.17
C GLU A 558 -2.81 10.76 12.30
N ALA A 559 -2.23 9.56 12.49
CA ALA A 559 -2.59 8.35 11.75
C ALA A 559 -4.04 7.87 11.98
N ALA A 560 -4.66 8.22 13.10
CA ALA A 560 -5.98 7.74 13.50
C ALA A 560 -7.02 8.87 13.72
N CYS A 561 -6.63 10.13 13.52
CA CYS A 561 -7.42 11.30 13.91
C CYS A 561 -8.85 11.30 13.36
N ALA A 562 -9.04 11.01 12.08
CA ALA A 562 -10.37 10.96 11.45
C ALA A 562 -11.23 9.79 11.96
N THR A 563 -10.60 8.64 12.22
CA THR A 563 -11.28 7.46 12.76
C THR A 563 -11.69 7.66 14.21
N LEU A 564 -10.80 8.21 15.03
CA LEU A 564 -11.07 8.53 16.43
C LEU A 564 -12.15 9.60 16.56
N GLU A 565 -12.10 10.62 15.71
CA GLU A 565 -13.15 11.64 15.67
C GLU A 565 -14.50 11.06 15.24
N LEU A 566 -14.53 10.15 14.26
CA LEU A 566 -15.75 9.44 13.87
C LEU A 566 -16.31 8.63 15.06
N ILE A 567 -15.46 7.83 15.72
CA ILE A 567 -15.86 6.98 16.85
C ILE A 567 -16.39 7.83 18.00
N GLN A 568 -15.65 8.87 18.39
CA GLN A 568 -16.05 9.84 19.41
C GLN A 568 -17.41 10.45 19.10
N ARG A 569 -17.63 10.93 17.87
CA ARG A 569 -18.85 11.66 17.52
C ARG A 569 -20.09 10.79 17.40
N PHE A 570 -19.93 9.61 16.82
CA PHE A 570 -21.06 8.79 16.39
C PHE A 570 -21.36 7.62 17.34
N PHE A 571 -20.33 7.04 17.96
CA PHE A 571 -20.49 5.86 18.81
C PHE A 571 -20.45 6.22 20.29
N VAL A 572 -19.45 7.00 20.72
CA VAL A 572 -19.26 7.34 22.15
C VAL A 572 -20.02 8.61 22.55
N ARG A 573 -20.35 9.47 21.57
CA ARG A 573 -21.13 10.71 21.72
C ARG A 573 -20.55 11.75 22.69
N ILE A 574 -19.24 11.68 22.99
CA ILE A 574 -18.54 12.68 23.79
C ILE A 574 -18.21 13.87 22.88
N ASN A 575 -19.11 14.84 22.77
CA ASN A 575 -18.86 16.11 22.08
C ASN A 575 -18.98 17.27 23.09
N PRO A 576 -18.07 18.27 23.07
CA PRO A 576 -18.28 19.48 23.84
C PRO A 576 -19.55 20.19 23.35
N GLU A 577 -20.31 20.78 24.27
CA GLU A 577 -21.57 21.47 23.93
C GLU A 577 -21.34 22.71 23.05
N GLU A 578 -20.13 23.30 23.12
CA GLU A 578 -19.72 24.48 22.37
C GLU A 578 -18.36 24.29 21.66
N GLY A 579 -18.21 24.86 20.47
CA GLY A 579 -16.98 24.83 19.67
C GLY A 579 -17.16 25.40 18.26
N THR A 580 -16.07 25.86 17.63
CA THR A 580 -16.05 26.52 16.29
C THR A 580 -16.62 25.68 15.16
N LYS A 581 -16.80 24.36 15.35
CA LYS A 581 -17.39 23.43 14.38
C LYS A 581 -18.88 23.10 14.64
N CYS A 582 -19.49 23.63 15.70
CA CYS A 582 -20.87 23.35 16.10
C CYS A 582 -21.72 24.63 16.04
N THR A 583 -22.22 25.00 14.85
CA THR A 583 -23.25 26.04 14.75
C THR A 583 -24.64 25.41 14.91
N SER A 584 -25.27 25.60 16.08
CA SER A 584 -26.69 25.25 16.24
C SER A 584 -27.55 26.38 15.67
N LYS A 585 -28.53 26.05 14.82
CA LYS A 585 -29.61 27.00 14.47
C LYS A 585 -30.89 26.60 15.19
N PHE A 586 -31.60 27.59 15.72
CA PHE A 586 -32.93 27.39 16.27
C PHE A 586 -33.91 27.16 15.13
N GLY A 587 -34.75 26.13 15.25
CA GLY A 587 -35.81 25.85 14.28
C GLY A 587 -37.04 25.26 14.96
N THR A 588 -38.21 25.63 14.48
CA THR A 588 -39.49 25.20 15.06
C THR A 588 -39.83 23.78 14.61
N SER A 589 -40.20 22.92 15.55
CA SER A 589 -40.63 21.54 15.28
C SER A 589 -41.97 21.52 14.54
N ARG A 590 -42.02 20.92 13.34
CA ARG A 590 -43.28 20.75 12.58
C ARG A 590 -44.31 19.82 13.26
N LYS A 591 -43.89 19.01 14.24
CA LYS A 591 -44.80 18.11 14.98
C LYS A 591 -45.36 18.71 16.27
N THR A 592 -44.65 19.65 16.90
CA THR A 592 -44.97 20.12 18.26
C THR A 592 -45.04 21.64 18.40
N GLY A 593 -44.72 22.40 17.35
CA GLY A 593 -44.75 23.87 17.38
C GLY A 593 -43.69 24.55 18.26
N THR A 594 -42.89 23.78 19.00
CA THR A 594 -41.89 24.28 19.95
C THR A 594 -40.57 24.61 19.26
N SER A 595 -39.88 25.64 19.75
CA SER A 595 -38.52 26.00 19.32
C SER A 595 -37.52 24.95 19.79
N VAL A 596 -36.87 24.25 18.85
CA VAL A 596 -35.87 23.21 19.16
C VAL A 596 -34.51 23.64 18.61
N LYS A 597 -33.46 23.55 19.45
CA LYS A 597 -32.07 23.70 19.01
C LYS A 597 -31.72 22.49 18.14
N ARG A 598 -31.57 22.68 16.82
CA ARG A 598 -31.12 21.60 15.91
C ARG A 598 -29.65 21.84 15.54
N LYS A 599 -28.81 20.85 15.84
CA LYS A 599 -27.40 20.82 15.39
C LYS A 599 -27.41 20.63 13.87
N VAL A 600 -26.81 21.59 13.13
CA VAL A 600 -26.58 21.41 11.70
C VAL A 600 -25.34 20.54 11.54
N VAL A 601 -25.54 19.22 11.49
CA VAL A 601 -24.45 18.32 11.10
C VAL A 601 -24.55 18.17 9.59
N HIS A 602 -23.67 18.85 8.85
CA HIS A 602 -23.55 18.65 7.40
C HIS A 602 -22.79 17.33 7.16
N ILE A 603 -23.41 16.21 7.52
CA ILE A 603 -22.87 14.87 7.25
C ILE A 603 -23.08 14.60 5.76
N ASN A 604 -22.06 14.04 5.11
CA ASN A 604 -22.22 13.51 3.76
C ASN A 604 -23.41 12.52 3.74
N PRO A 605 -24.41 12.69 2.85
CA PRO A 605 -25.59 11.83 2.82
C PRO A 605 -25.26 10.34 2.80
N ARG A 606 -24.14 9.95 2.15
CA ARG A 606 -23.67 8.56 2.11
C ARG A 606 -23.24 8.02 3.48
N VAL A 607 -22.62 8.86 4.31
CA VAL A 607 -22.21 8.50 5.68
C VAL A 607 -23.43 8.39 6.58
N THR A 608 -24.40 9.30 6.44
CA THR A 608 -25.68 9.21 7.16
C THR A 608 -26.44 7.93 6.80
N THR A 609 -26.53 7.61 5.50
CA THR A 609 -27.16 6.37 5.04
C THR A 609 -26.41 5.12 5.50
N PHE A 610 -25.07 5.15 5.51
CA PHE A 610 -24.27 4.06 6.04
C PHE A 610 -24.52 3.84 7.54
N LEU A 611 -24.48 4.91 8.34
CA LEU A 611 -24.76 4.82 9.78
C LEU A 611 -26.18 4.34 10.06
N GLN A 612 -27.17 4.82 9.30
CA GLN A 612 -28.54 4.35 9.40
C GLN A 612 -28.65 2.85 9.10
N ARG A 613 -28.05 2.39 7.99
CA ARG A 613 -28.00 0.97 7.64
C ARG A 613 -27.26 0.12 8.68
N LEU A 614 -26.18 0.63 9.26
CA LEU A 614 -25.41 -0.06 10.30
C LEU A 614 -26.22 -0.20 11.60
N THR A 615 -27.04 0.79 11.92
CA THR A 615 -27.90 0.79 13.12
C THR A 615 -29.15 -0.08 12.91
N GLU A 616 -29.68 -0.12 11.69
CA GLU A 616 -30.82 -0.96 11.28
C GLU A 616 -30.41 -2.40 10.95
N PHE A 617 -29.11 -2.72 10.95
CA PHE A 617 -28.60 -4.06 10.67
C PHE A 617 -28.90 -4.99 11.84
N GLU A 618 -29.78 -5.97 11.64
CA GLU A 618 -29.99 -7.05 12.60
C GLU A 618 -28.74 -7.96 12.62
N TRP A 619 -27.95 -7.82 13.68
CA TRP A 619 -26.87 -8.73 13.98
C TRP A 619 -27.46 -10.06 14.40
N LYS A 620 -27.51 -11.04 13.49
CA LYS A 620 -27.78 -12.43 13.84
C LYS A 620 -26.66 -12.90 14.75
N THR A 621 -26.88 -12.84 16.06
CA THR A 621 -26.04 -13.53 17.03
C THR A 621 -26.31 -15.02 16.86
N SER A 622 -25.36 -15.71 16.21
CA SER A 622 -25.33 -17.17 16.24
C SER A 622 -25.11 -17.59 17.69
N ASN A 623 -26.14 -18.18 18.30
CA ASN A 623 -25.99 -18.98 19.53
C ASN A 623 -25.15 -20.23 19.24
#